data_AF-A0A1F7LIZ0-F1
#
_entry.id   AF-A0A1F7LIZ0-F1
#
_cell.length_a   1.000
_cell.length_b   1.000
_cell.length_c   1.000
_cell.angle_alpha   90.00
_cell.angle_beta   90.00
_cell.angle_gamma   90.00
#
_symmetry.space_group_name_H-M   'P 1'
#
loop_
_entity.id
_entity.type
_entity.pdbx_description
1 polymer ?
#
loop_
_entity_poly.entity_id
_entity_poly.type
_entity_poly.pdbx_seq_one_letter_code
_entity_poly.pdbx_strand_id
1 'polypeptide(L)'
;MELAITARYRRWIEVALPAYSVAVLFVYFRPEYMPRTGGDSIGEWLMPWAIWGVAGAMSGVLALSGLAVAFFLLYSPLYLATRSLALIGKGGWVDRRELRFYVGCFILLCFLAGLAVWNPVLAASIFVLMAGCAHLVWRALV
;
A
#
# COMPACT_ATOMS: atom_id res chain seq x y z
N MET A 1 -5.56 10.06 30.39
CA MET A 1 -4.53 10.78 29.62
C MET A 1 -3.87 9.87 28.57
N GLU A 2 -3.53 8.61 28.93
CA GLU A 2 -2.96 7.61 28.00
C GLU A 2 -3.83 7.28 26.77
N LEU A 3 -5.15 7.24 26.93
CA LEU A 3 -6.11 6.98 25.83
C LEU A 3 -6.09 8.07 24.74
N ALA A 4 -5.84 9.33 25.12
CA ALA A 4 -5.75 10.44 24.17
C ALA A 4 -4.43 10.40 23.37
N ILE A 5 -3.35 9.94 24.00
CA ILE A 5 -2.03 9.81 23.39
C ILE A 5 -2.02 8.67 22.37
N THR A 6 -2.59 7.52 22.72
CA THR A 6 -2.74 6.39 21.79
C THR A 6 -3.64 6.72 20.60
N ALA A 7 -4.76 7.41 20.81
CA ALA A 7 -5.63 7.85 19.72
C ALA A 7 -4.94 8.84 18.76
N ARG A 8 -4.13 9.76 19.30
CA ARG A 8 -3.35 10.72 18.51
C ARG A 8 -2.25 10.02 17.71
N TYR A 9 -1.51 9.11 18.34
CA TYR A 9 -0.45 8.32 17.70
C TYR A 9 -0.99 7.46 16.56
N ARG A 10 -2.16 6.84 16.77
CA ARG A 10 -2.85 6.06 15.74
C ARG A 10 -3.22 6.89 14.52
N ARG A 11 -3.75 8.11 14.72
CA ARG A 11 -4.03 9.05 13.62
C ARG A 11 -2.77 9.47 12.87
N TRP A 12 -1.67 9.71 13.57
CA TRP A 12 -0.41 10.07 12.93
C TRP A 12 0.12 8.94 12.04
N ILE A 13 0.03 7.69 12.50
CA ILE A 13 0.40 6.52 11.68
C ILE A 13 -0.53 6.40 10.45
N GLU A 14 -1.83 6.65 10.62
CA GLU A 14 -2.82 6.60 9.53
C GLU A 14 -2.54 7.64 8.43
N VAL A 15 -1.86 8.75 8.75
CA VAL A 15 -1.53 9.81 7.78
C VAL A 15 -0.09 9.73 7.27
N ALA A 16 0.83 9.23 8.08
CA ALA A 16 2.25 9.18 7.73
C ALA A 16 2.53 8.29 6.51
N LEU A 17 1.93 7.09 6.44
CA LEU A 17 2.17 6.17 5.32
C LEU A 17 1.60 6.69 3.98
N PRO A 18 0.36 7.22 3.93
CA PRO A 18 -0.17 7.88 2.73
C PRO A 18 0.64 9.11 2.32
N ALA A 19 1.05 9.96 3.26
CA ALA A 19 1.87 11.12 2.94
C ALA A 19 3.22 10.69 2.36
N TYR A 20 3.80 9.62 2.92
CA TYR A 20 5.05 9.05 2.43
C TYR A 20 4.92 8.45 1.03
N SER A 21 3.84 7.71 0.72
CA SER A 21 3.64 7.15 -0.62
C SER A 21 3.51 8.24 -1.68
N VAL A 22 2.83 9.35 -1.38
CA VAL A 22 2.78 10.53 -2.26
C VAL A 22 4.17 11.15 -2.44
N ALA A 23 4.94 11.31 -1.36
CA ALA A 23 6.29 11.85 -1.42
C ALA A 23 7.24 10.98 -2.28
N VAL A 24 7.16 9.65 -2.15
CA VAL A 24 7.92 8.71 -2.97
C VAL A 24 7.57 8.83 -4.45
N LEU A 25 6.27 8.93 -4.78
CA LEU A 25 5.84 9.14 -6.17
C LEU A 25 6.28 10.49 -6.71
N PHE A 26 6.22 11.55 -5.90
CA PHE A 26 6.71 12.86 -6.28
C PHE A 26 8.20 12.82 -6.64
N VAL A 27 9.02 12.21 -5.79
CA VAL A 27 10.46 12.04 -6.02
C VAL A 27 10.72 11.15 -7.25
N TYR A 28 9.92 10.10 -7.46
CA TYR A 28 10.03 9.23 -8.63
C TYR A 28 9.80 9.99 -9.95
N PHE A 29 8.78 10.87 -9.99
CA PHE A 29 8.50 11.69 -11.18
C PHE A 29 9.38 12.94 -11.29
N ARG A 30 10.06 13.33 -10.21
CA ARG A 30 10.93 14.52 -10.15
C ARG A 30 12.27 14.15 -9.49
N PRO A 31 13.12 13.37 -10.19
CA PRO A 31 14.40 12.91 -9.64
C PRO A 31 15.37 14.07 -9.35
N GLU A 32 15.13 15.26 -9.90
CA GLU A 32 15.88 16.49 -9.64
C GLU A 32 15.93 16.89 -8.16
N TYR A 33 14.96 16.45 -7.35
CA TYR A 33 14.92 16.70 -5.91
C TYR A 33 15.71 15.67 -5.08
N MET A 34 16.31 14.64 -5.72
CA MET A 34 17.22 13.75 -5.01
C MET A 34 18.53 14.49 -4.70
N PRO A 35 19.06 14.40 -3.46
CA PRO A 35 20.32 15.05 -3.14
C PRO A 35 21.43 14.44 -3.98
N ARG A 36 22.16 15.32 -4.66
CA ARG A 36 23.34 14.94 -5.42
C ARG A 36 24.46 14.63 -4.44
N THR A 37 25.11 13.48 -4.61
CA THR A 37 26.29 13.10 -3.84
C THR A 37 27.45 14.02 -4.24
N GLY A 38 27.65 15.12 -3.51
CA GLY A 38 28.72 16.09 -3.78
C GLY A 38 28.75 17.18 -2.71
N GLY A 39 29.30 16.85 -1.54
CA GLY A 39 29.63 17.80 -0.50
C GLY A 39 31.06 17.56 -0.04
N ASP A 40 31.85 18.62 0.07
CA ASP A 40 33.29 18.54 0.37
C ASP A 40 33.58 18.37 1.87
N SER A 41 32.55 18.41 2.73
CA SER A 41 32.69 18.36 4.19
C SER A 41 31.91 17.24 4.89
N ILE A 42 32.39 16.85 6.08
CA ILE A 42 31.81 15.74 6.86
C ILE A 42 30.36 16.02 7.31
N GLY A 43 30.04 17.29 7.60
CA GLY A 43 28.70 17.71 8.00
C GLY A 43 27.70 17.71 6.84
N GLU A 44 28.16 17.98 5.62
CA GLU A 44 27.31 18.03 4.41
C GLU A 44 26.91 16.64 3.91
N TRP A 45 27.69 15.58 4.19
CA TRP A 45 27.27 14.21 3.84
C TRP A 45 26.38 13.56 4.91
N LEU A 46 26.62 13.78 6.21
CA LEU A 46 25.95 13.00 7.25
C LEU A 46 24.43 13.25 7.28
N MET A 47 24.01 14.50 7.10
CA MET A 47 22.61 14.91 7.20
C MET A 47 21.73 14.33 6.07
N PRO A 48 22.13 14.40 4.77
CA PRO A 48 21.41 13.72 3.69
C PRO A 48 21.29 12.21 3.88
N TRP A 49 22.38 11.55 4.30
CA TRP A 49 22.37 10.09 4.52
C TRP A 49 21.47 9.67 5.68
N ALA A 50 21.38 10.46 6.75
CA ALA A 50 20.44 10.21 7.84
C ALA A 50 18.97 10.31 7.36
N ILE A 51 18.64 11.33 6.56
CA ILE A 51 17.31 11.50 5.97
C ILE A 51 16.98 10.32 5.03
N TRP A 52 17.94 9.88 4.22
CA TRP A 52 17.78 8.72 3.36
C TRP A 52 17.70 7.40 4.11
N GLY A 53 18.36 7.28 5.27
CA GLY A 53 18.18 6.14 6.17
C GLY A 53 16.74 6.03 6.65
N VAL A 54 16.15 7.17 7.06
CA VAL A 54 14.73 7.24 7.45
C VAL A 54 13.81 6.95 6.26
N ALA A 55 14.08 7.54 5.09
CA ALA A 55 13.30 7.25 3.87
C ALA A 55 13.41 5.77 3.49
N GLY A 56 14.60 5.18 3.54
CA GLY A 56 14.81 3.74 3.30
C GLY A 56 13.99 2.87 4.26
N ALA A 57 13.98 3.19 5.55
CA ALA A 57 13.15 2.50 6.54
C ALA A 57 11.65 2.63 6.22
N MET A 58 11.17 3.83 5.91
CA MET A 58 9.77 4.08 5.54
C MET A 58 9.38 3.39 4.22
N SER A 59 10.29 3.32 3.25
CA SER A 59 10.13 2.52 2.02
C SER A 59 10.01 1.04 2.32
N GLY A 60 10.76 0.51 3.30
CA GLY A 60 10.62 -0.86 3.77
C GLY A 60 9.22 -1.13 4.35
N VAL A 61 8.71 -0.23 5.19
CA VAL A 61 7.34 -0.34 5.73
C VAL A 61 6.30 -0.27 4.60
N LEU A 62 6.46 0.65 3.66
CA LEU A 62 5.58 0.77 2.49
C LEU A 62 5.63 -0.49 1.62
N ALA A 63 6.82 -1.08 1.42
CA ALA A 63 6.99 -2.32 0.66
C ALA A 63 6.31 -3.51 1.36
N LEU A 64 6.44 -3.64 2.69
CA LEU A 64 5.72 -4.66 3.47
C LEU A 64 4.20 -4.48 3.35
N SER A 65 3.71 -3.24 3.44
CA SER A 65 2.30 -2.93 3.23
C SER A 65 1.85 -3.30 1.81
N GLY A 66 2.64 -2.95 0.80
CA GLY A 66 2.40 -3.32 -0.60
C GLY A 66 2.36 -4.83 -0.80
N LEU A 67 3.26 -5.57 -0.16
CA LEU A 67 3.28 -7.03 -0.22
C LEU A 67 2.02 -7.64 0.40
N ALA A 68 1.55 -7.10 1.52
CA ALA A 68 0.26 -7.50 2.09
C ALA A 68 -0.89 -7.23 1.12
N VAL A 69 -0.94 -6.04 0.51
CA VAL A 69 -1.94 -5.69 -0.51
C VAL A 69 -1.91 -6.67 -1.69
N ALA A 70 -0.72 -6.90 -2.25
CA ALA A 70 -0.53 -7.82 -3.35
C ALA A 70 -0.99 -9.24 -2.98
N PHE A 71 -0.68 -9.71 -1.78
CA PHE A 71 -1.13 -11.01 -1.29
C PHE A 71 -2.65 -11.12 -1.31
N PHE A 72 -3.38 -10.15 -0.75
CA PHE A 72 -4.84 -10.19 -0.72
C PHE A 72 -5.47 -10.09 -2.11
N LEU A 73 -4.90 -9.26 -3.00
CA LEU A 73 -5.35 -9.14 -4.39
C LEU A 73 -5.14 -10.45 -5.15
N LEU A 74 -3.96 -11.06 -5.06
CA LEU A 74 -3.64 -12.30 -5.76
C LEU A 74 -4.37 -13.52 -5.18
N TYR A 75 -4.64 -13.51 -3.88
CA TYR A 75 -5.39 -14.57 -3.23
C TYR A 75 -6.89 -14.52 -3.54
N SER A 76 -7.45 -13.34 -3.84
CA SER A 76 -8.88 -13.19 -4.08
C SER A 76 -9.47 -14.09 -5.19
N PRO A 77 -8.87 -14.25 -6.40
CA PRO A 77 -9.41 -15.17 -7.41
C PRO A 77 -9.44 -16.63 -6.93
N LEU A 78 -8.40 -17.08 -6.22
CA LEU A 78 -8.33 -18.44 -5.66
C LEU A 78 -9.42 -18.66 -4.60
N TYR A 79 -9.61 -17.67 -3.73
CA TYR A 79 -10.67 -17.70 -2.72
C TYR A 79 -12.06 -17.75 -3.36
N LEU A 80 -12.34 -16.89 -4.34
CA LEU A 80 -13.65 -16.87 -5.01
C LEU A 80 -13.92 -18.14 -5.81
N ALA A 81 -12.90 -18.71 -6.48
CA ALA A 81 -13.03 -19.96 -7.23
C ALA A 81 -13.32 -21.17 -6.31
N THR A 82 -12.69 -21.22 -5.12
CA THR A 82 -12.94 -22.30 -4.15
C THR A 82 -14.32 -22.16 -3.50
N ARG A 83 -14.79 -20.93 -3.26
CA ARG A 83 -16.13 -20.68 -2.68
C ARG A 83 -17.26 -20.80 -3.69
N SER A 84 -17.05 -20.51 -4.98
CA SER A 84 -18.07 -20.70 -6.02
C SER A 84 -18.51 -22.15 -6.16
N LEU A 85 -17.58 -23.11 -6.00
CA LEU A 85 -17.88 -24.54 -5.96
C LEU A 85 -18.75 -24.94 -4.76
N ALA A 86 -18.57 -24.29 -3.60
CA ALA A 86 -19.41 -24.51 -2.43
C ALA A 86 -20.82 -23.94 -2.62
N LEU A 87 -20.95 -22.78 -3.27
CA LEU A 87 -22.23 -22.14 -3.57
C LEU A 87 -23.11 -22.94 -4.55
N ILE A 88 -22.51 -23.75 -5.43
CA ILE A 88 -23.23 -24.50 -6.48
C ILE A 88 -23.72 -25.89 -6.01
N GLY A 89 -23.17 -26.47 -4.94
CA GLY A 89 -23.58 -27.84 -4.56
C GLY A 89 -23.32 -28.33 -3.14
N LYS A 90 -22.63 -27.56 -2.28
CA LYS A 90 -22.34 -27.98 -0.90
C LYS A 90 -22.51 -26.77 0.01
N GLY A 91 -23.73 -26.57 0.50
CA GLY A 91 -24.17 -25.44 1.32
C GLY A 91 -23.31 -25.17 2.56
N GLY A 92 -22.15 -24.56 2.34
CA GLY A 92 -21.27 -24.05 3.38
C GLY A 92 -21.73 -22.66 3.81
N TRP A 93 -21.63 -22.40 5.11
CA TRP A 93 -21.75 -21.04 5.62
C TRP A 93 -20.61 -20.18 5.06
N VAL A 94 -20.97 -19.14 4.32
CA VAL A 94 -20.03 -18.12 3.81
C VAL A 94 -20.36 -16.81 4.50
N ASP A 95 -19.39 -16.24 5.20
CA ASP A 95 -19.55 -14.91 5.77
C ASP A 95 -19.67 -13.87 4.64
N ARG A 96 -20.77 -13.13 4.62
CA ARG A 96 -21.04 -12.10 3.61
C ARG A 96 -19.97 -11.00 3.64
N ARG A 97 -19.40 -10.70 4.81
CA ARG A 97 -18.38 -9.66 4.96
C ARG A 97 -17.08 -10.07 4.29
N GLU A 98 -16.66 -11.30 4.52
CA GLU A 98 -15.46 -11.89 3.91
C GLU A 98 -15.61 -12.00 2.39
N LEU A 99 -16.77 -12.44 1.91
CA LEU A 99 -17.06 -12.51 0.47
C LEU A 99 -16.98 -11.12 -0.18
N ARG A 100 -17.58 -10.09 0.45
CA ARG A 100 -17.54 -8.71 -0.07
C ARG A 100 -16.11 -8.18 -0.14
N PHE A 101 -15.28 -8.47 0.87
CA PHE A 101 -13.88 -8.10 0.88
C PHE A 101 -13.13 -8.70 -0.31
N TYR A 102 -13.23 -10.02 -0.52
CA TYR A 102 -12.53 -10.69 -1.61
C TYR A 102 -13.06 -10.32 -3.00
N VAL A 103 -14.38 -10.07 -3.15
CA VAL A 103 -14.94 -9.52 -4.39
C VAL A 103 -14.38 -8.12 -4.67
N GLY A 104 -14.29 -7.25 -3.65
CA GLY A 104 -13.67 -5.93 -3.77
C GLY A 104 -12.21 -6.02 -4.19
N CYS A 105 -11.43 -6.90 -3.56
CA CYS A 105 -10.05 -7.18 -3.96
C CYS A 105 -9.94 -7.67 -5.40
N PHE A 106 -10.84 -8.55 -5.84
CA PHE A 106 -10.84 -9.07 -7.21
C PHE A 106 -11.15 -7.98 -8.24
N ILE A 107 -12.16 -7.14 -7.99
CA ILE A 107 -12.47 -5.99 -8.87
C ILE A 107 -11.26 -5.06 -8.97
N LEU A 108 -10.61 -4.80 -7.83
CA LEU A 108 -9.46 -3.91 -7.76
C LEU A 108 -8.22 -4.51 -8.45
N LEU A 109 -8.03 -5.83 -8.37
CA LEU A 109 -7.02 -6.55 -9.13
C LEU A 109 -7.29 -6.44 -10.64
N CYS A 110 -8.53 -6.67 -11.09
CA CYS A 110 -8.90 -6.53 -12.50
C CYS A 110 -8.69 -5.11 -13.01
N PHE A 111 -9.05 -4.10 -12.21
CA PHE A 111 -8.81 -2.69 -12.53
C PHE A 111 -7.31 -2.39 -12.68
N LEU A 112 -6.49 -2.82 -11.72
CA LEU A 112 -5.04 -2.67 -11.78
C LEU A 112 -4.42 -3.41 -12.97
N ALA A 113 -4.87 -4.63 -13.27
CA ALA A 113 -4.37 -5.41 -14.40
C ALA A 113 -4.72 -4.73 -15.73
N GLY A 114 -5.96 -4.28 -15.91
CA GLY A 114 -6.38 -3.53 -17.09
C GLY A 114 -5.61 -2.22 -17.24
N LEU A 115 -5.38 -1.52 -16.13
CA LEU A 115 -4.58 -0.31 -16.12
C LEU A 115 -3.11 -0.60 -16.43
N ALA A 116 -2.55 -1.71 -15.97
CA ALA A 116 -1.16 -2.09 -16.24
C ALA A 116 -0.92 -2.38 -17.72
N VAL A 117 -1.92 -2.95 -18.41
CA VAL A 117 -1.88 -3.16 -19.86
C VAL A 117 -1.91 -1.82 -20.61
N TRP A 118 -2.71 -0.85 -20.14
CA TRP A 118 -2.83 0.47 -20.77
C TRP A 118 -1.63 1.38 -20.48
N ASN A 119 -1.27 1.52 -19.20
CA ASN A 119 -0.16 2.34 -18.72
C ASN A 119 0.42 1.74 -17.44
N PRO A 120 1.54 0.99 -17.53
CA PRO A 120 2.13 0.29 -16.39
C PRO A 120 2.64 1.25 -15.31
N VAL A 121 3.07 2.46 -15.68
CA VAL A 121 3.55 3.47 -14.72
C VAL A 121 2.40 3.98 -13.86
N LEU A 122 1.23 4.20 -14.48
CA LEU A 122 0.02 4.63 -13.76
C LEU A 122 -0.47 3.52 -12.82
N ALA A 123 -0.47 2.26 -13.29
CA ALA A 123 -0.82 1.12 -12.46
C ALA A 123 0.10 0.96 -11.24
N ALA A 124 1.42 1.07 -11.44
CA ALA A 124 2.40 1.06 -10.35
C ALA A 124 2.17 2.22 -9.37
N SER A 125 1.88 3.42 -9.87
CA SER A 125 1.61 4.59 -9.04
C SER A 125 0.36 4.41 -8.17
N ILE A 126 -0.73 3.91 -8.75
CA ILE A 126 -1.96 3.62 -7.98
C ILE A 126 -1.70 2.50 -6.97
N PHE A 127 -0.94 1.46 -7.33
CA PHE A 127 -0.56 0.41 -6.40
C PHE A 127 0.23 0.95 -5.20
N VAL A 128 1.21 1.83 -5.43
CA VAL A 128 1.98 2.48 -4.36
C VAL A 128 1.09 3.34 -3.46
N LEU A 129 0.14 4.09 -4.03
CA LEU A 129 -0.84 4.84 -3.24
C LEU A 129 -1.73 3.92 -2.40
N MET A 130 -2.20 2.81 -2.97
CA MET A 130 -3.01 1.83 -2.22
C MET A 130 -2.20 1.14 -1.13
N ALA A 131 -0.92 0.87 -1.35
CA ALA A 131 -0.03 0.36 -0.33
C ALA A 131 0.13 1.36 0.83
N GLY A 132 0.24 2.65 0.52
CA GLY A 132 0.23 3.73 1.52
C GLY A 132 -1.11 3.85 2.26
N CYS A 133 -2.21 3.68 1.55
CA CYS A 133 -3.58 3.81 2.06
C CYS A 133 -4.23 2.48 2.47
N ALA A 134 -3.44 1.41 2.69
CA ALA A 134 -3.96 0.07 2.92
C ALA A 134 -4.94 0.06 4.10
N HIS A 135 -4.65 0.75 5.20
CA HIS A 135 -5.59 0.79 6.33
C HIS A 135 -6.98 1.36 5.92
N LEU A 136 -7.02 2.39 5.07
CA LEU A 136 -8.27 3.00 4.61
C LEU A 136 -9.03 2.09 3.64
N VAL A 137 -8.31 1.45 2.72
CA VAL A 137 -8.90 0.51 1.74
C VAL A 137 -9.56 -0.68 2.47
N TRP A 138 -8.91 -1.22 3.50
CA TRP A 138 -9.47 -2.36 4.24
C TRP A 138 -10.68 -1.93 5.06
N ARG A 139 -10.66 -0.73 5.68
CA ARG A 139 -11.84 -0.18 6.37
C ARG A 139 -13.03 0.04 5.43
N ALA A 140 -12.79 0.44 4.18
CA ALA A 140 -13.86 0.66 3.21
C ALA A 140 -14.52 -0.65 2.73
N LEU A 141 -13.75 -1.73 2.66
CA LEU A 141 -14.22 -3.04 2.18
C LEU A 141 -14.91 -3.89 3.26
N VAL A 142 -14.53 -3.68 4.54
CA VAL A 142 -14.87 -4.54 5.69
C VAL A 142 -15.96 -3.92 6.55
#